data_AF-A0A7C2FPF6-F1
#
_entry.id   AF-A0A7C2FPF6-F1
#
_cell.length_a   1.000
_cell.length_b   1.000
_cell.length_c   1.000
_cell.angle_alpha   90.00
_cell.angle_beta   90.00
_cell.angle_gamma   90.00
#
_symmetry.space_group_name_H-M   'P 1'
#
loop_
_entity.id
_entity.type
_entity.pdbx_description
1 polymer ?
#
loop_
_entity_poly.entity_id
_entity_poly.type
_entity_poly.pdbx_seq_one_letter_code
_entity_poly.pdbx_strand_id
1 'polypeptide(L)'
;MATRDDLVDWLHDALVASGGRGRIPDLCKVVWDKHARDLEASGELFYTWQYDIRWAAYHLRKAGKLKSHTLSPKGVWELSGR
;
A
#
# COMPACT_ATOMS: atom_id res chain seq x y z
N MET A 1 12.33 -5.15 -11.03
CA MET A 1 11.92 -6.23 -10.11
C MET A 1 11.56 -5.57 -8.79
N ALA A 2 10.36 -5.80 -8.30
CA ALA A 2 9.89 -5.23 -7.03
C ALA A 2 10.56 -5.89 -5.82
N THR A 3 10.70 -5.12 -4.75
CA THR A 3 11.03 -5.55 -3.39
C THR A 3 9.93 -5.13 -2.42
N ARG A 4 9.99 -5.58 -1.17
CA ARG A 4 9.01 -5.17 -0.14
C ARG A 4 9.09 -3.66 0.16
N ASP A 5 10.27 -3.06 0.05
CA ASP A 5 10.47 -1.63 0.29
C ASP A 5 9.73 -0.80 -0.75
N ASP A 6 9.72 -1.22 -2.02
CA ASP A 6 8.98 -0.53 -3.09
C ASP A 6 7.47 -0.45 -2.80
N LEU A 7 6.91 -1.46 -2.11
CA LEU A 7 5.49 -1.46 -1.72
C LEU A 7 5.13 -0.31 -0.77
N VAL A 8 6.09 0.23 -0.02
CA VAL A 8 5.88 1.38 0.88
C VAL A 8 5.52 2.62 0.05
N ASP A 9 6.33 2.90 -0.95
CA ASP A 9 6.15 4.06 -1.83
C ASP A 9 4.92 3.87 -2.72
N TRP A 10 4.73 2.67 -3.29
CA TRP A 10 3.57 2.38 -4.13
C TRP A 10 2.25 2.48 -3.37
N LEU A 11 2.21 2.03 -2.11
CA LEU A 11 1.03 2.19 -1.27
C LEU A 11 0.74 3.66 -0.97
N HIS A 12 1.79 4.45 -0.67
CA HIS A 12 1.65 5.88 -0.46
C HIS A 12 1.08 6.57 -1.71
N ASP A 13 1.63 6.27 -2.88
CA ASP A 13 1.18 6.84 -4.15
C ASP A 13 -0.24 6.41 -4.53
N ALA A 14 -0.61 5.16 -4.23
CA ALA A 14 -1.99 4.68 -4.40
C ALA A 14 -2.96 5.45 -3.49
N LEU A 15 -2.58 5.72 -2.25
CA LEU A 15 -3.38 6.53 -1.32
C LEU A 15 -3.49 7.98 -1.81
N VAL A 16 -2.40 8.61 -2.24
CA VAL A 16 -2.42 9.97 -2.80
C VAL A 16 -3.34 10.05 -4.02
N ALA A 17 -3.20 9.11 -4.96
CA ALA A 17 -4.05 9.03 -6.16
C ALA A 17 -5.52 8.78 -5.83
N SER A 18 -5.81 8.08 -4.72
CA SER A 18 -7.18 7.82 -4.24
C SER A 18 -7.75 8.97 -3.40
N GLY A 19 -7.11 10.14 -3.41
CA GLY A 19 -7.53 11.26 -2.58
C GLY A 19 -7.34 10.97 -1.10
N GLY A 20 -6.18 10.43 -0.72
CA GLY A 20 -5.71 10.27 0.66
C GLY A 20 -6.37 9.14 1.46
N ARG A 21 -7.31 8.40 0.88
CA ARG A 21 -8.05 7.32 1.55
C ARG A 21 -8.47 6.25 0.55
N GLY A 22 -8.45 4.98 0.94
CA GLY A 22 -8.97 3.90 0.10
C GLY A 22 -9.21 2.61 0.87
N ARG A 23 -10.06 1.72 0.33
CA ARG A 23 -10.13 0.35 0.83
C ARG A 23 -8.92 -0.43 0.34
N ILE A 24 -8.48 -1.41 1.12
CA ILE A 24 -7.29 -2.22 0.80
C ILE A 24 -7.36 -2.83 -0.61
N PRO A 25 -8.45 -3.49 -1.05
CA PRO A 25 -8.52 -4.04 -2.40
C PRO A 25 -8.46 -2.99 -3.50
N ASP A 26 -9.08 -1.82 -3.27
CA ASP A 26 -9.07 -0.70 -4.22
C ASP A 26 -7.64 -0.15 -4.38
N LEU A 27 -6.90 -0.02 -3.27
CA LEU A 27 -5.49 0.40 -3.29
C LEU A 27 -4.59 -0.65 -3.95
N CYS A 28 -4.78 -1.94 -3.67
CA CYS A 28 -4.05 -3.01 -4.35
C CYS A 28 -4.29 -2.97 -5.87
N LYS A 29 -5.51 -2.70 -6.31
CA LYS A 29 -5.81 -2.54 -7.75
C LYS A 29 -5.00 -1.39 -8.36
N VAL A 30 -4.90 -0.24 -7.68
CA VAL A 30 -4.08 0.90 -8.15
C VAL A 30 -2.59 0.52 -8.24
N VAL A 31 -2.07 -0.22 -7.26
CA VAL A 31 -0.68 -0.70 -7.29
C VAL A 31 -0.47 -1.67 -8.47
N TRP A 32 -1.40 -2.61 -8.67
CA TRP A 32 -1.36 -3.56 -9.78
C TRP A 32 -1.39 -2.85 -11.14
N ASP A 33 -2.34 -1.94 -11.35
CA ASP A 33 -2.51 -1.24 -12.63
C ASP A 33 -1.26 -0.45 -13.03
N LYS A 34 -0.44 -0.01 -12.07
CA LYS A 34 0.81 0.73 -12.30
C LYS A 34 2.07 -0.12 -12.33
N HIS A 35 2.13 -1.18 -11.53
CA HIS A 35 3.38 -1.92 -11.25
C HIS A 35 3.29 -3.43 -11.54
N ALA A 36 2.28 -3.90 -12.27
CA ALA A 36 2.09 -5.31 -12.62
C ALA A 36 3.38 -5.96 -13.16
N ARG A 37 4.07 -5.29 -14.09
CA ARG A 37 5.31 -5.82 -14.68
C ARG A 37 6.43 -6.03 -13.65
N ASP A 38 6.59 -5.10 -12.72
CA ASP A 38 7.62 -5.20 -11.67
C ASP A 38 7.29 -6.27 -10.63
N LEU A 39 6.00 -6.44 -10.33
CA LEU A 39 5.48 -7.50 -9.46
C LEU A 39 5.63 -8.87 -10.12
N GLU A 40 5.24 -9.04 -11.38
CA GLU A 40 5.40 -10.29 -12.13
C GLU A 40 6.87 -10.73 -12.20
N ALA A 41 7.79 -9.77 -12.28
CA ALA A 41 9.23 -10.04 -12.28
C ALA A 41 9.82 -10.30 -10.87
N SER A 42 9.03 -10.25 -9.77
CA SER A 42 9.52 -10.26 -8.38
C SER A 42 9.66 -11.62 -7.71
N GLY A 43 9.46 -12.71 -8.47
CA GLY A 43 9.63 -14.07 -7.95
C GLY A 43 8.62 -14.38 -6.86
N GLU A 44 9.07 -14.78 -5.67
CA GLU A 44 8.18 -15.12 -4.54
C GLU A 44 7.25 -13.97 -4.13
N LEU A 45 7.76 -12.73 -4.19
CA LEU A 45 6.98 -11.55 -3.83
C LEU A 45 5.73 -11.39 -4.71
N PHE A 46 5.75 -11.86 -5.97
CA PHE A 46 4.58 -11.84 -6.85
C PHE A 46 3.37 -12.55 -6.24
N TYR A 47 3.61 -13.61 -5.46
CA TYR A 47 2.55 -14.40 -4.84
C TYR A 47 2.13 -13.86 -3.47
N THR A 48 2.96 -13.03 -2.83
CA THR A 48 2.75 -12.57 -1.45
C THR A 48 2.53 -11.06 -1.33
N TRP A 49 2.73 -10.26 -2.38
CA TRP A 49 2.76 -8.79 -2.27
C TRP A 49 1.48 -8.19 -1.68
N GLN A 50 0.31 -8.79 -1.94
CA GLN A 50 -0.97 -8.33 -1.36
C GLN A 50 -1.03 -8.54 0.16
N TYR A 51 -0.29 -9.51 0.68
CA TYR A 51 -0.04 -9.65 2.11
C TYR A 51 1.02 -8.67 2.58
N ASP A 52 2.15 -8.58 1.86
CA ASP A 52 3.28 -7.69 2.19
C ASP A 52 2.94 -6.20 2.16
N ILE A 53 1.92 -5.78 1.43
CA ILE A 53 1.46 -4.39 1.44
C ILE A 53 0.93 -3.96 2.83
N ARG A 54 0.59 -4.91 3.71
CA ARG A 54 0.27 -4.61 5.12
C ARG A 54 1.51 -4.23 5.91
N TRP A 55 2.67 -4.80 5.58
CA TRP A 55 3.96 -4.39 6.11
C TRP A 55 4.32 -2.98 5.64
N ALA A 56 4.04 -2.65 4.38
CA ALA A 56 4.15 -1.27 3.89
C ALA A 56 3.26 -0.29 4.68
N ALA A 57 2.00 -0.66 4.96
CA ALA A 57 1.11 0.15 5.79
C ALA A 57 1.63 0.32 7.23
N TYR A 58 2.28 -0.69 7.80
CA TYR A 58 2.92 -0.57 9.12
C TYR A 58 4.05 0.47 9.11
N HIS A 59 4.90 0.48 8.09
CA HIS A 59 5.98 1.48 7.96
C HIS A 59 5.45 2.89 7.76
N LEU A 60 4.43 3.06 6.93
CA LEU A 60 3.80 4.38 6.76
C LEU A 60 3.21 4.90 8.09
N ARG A 61 2.65 4.03 8.94
CA ARG A 61 2.21 4.43 10.30
C ARG A 61 3.38 4.81 11.19
N LYS A 62 4.46 4.03 11.18
CA LYS A 62 5.68 4.33 11.97
C LYS A 62 6.32 5.65 11.55
N ALA A 63 6.24 5.98 10.26
CA ALA A 63 6.67 7.26 9.70
C ALA A 63 5.67 8.40 9.91
N GLY A 64 4.54 8.17 10.59
CA GLY A 64 3.50 9.18 10.81
C GLY A 64 2.72 9.58 9.57
N LYS A 65 2.87 8.89 8.43
CA LYS A 65 2.20 9.19 7.15
C LYS A 65 0.83 8.53 6.99
N LEU A 66 0.53 7.48 7.75
CA LEU A 66 -0.76 6.79 7.71
C LEU A 66 -1.43 6.80 9.09
N LYS A 67 -2.75 6.98 9.14
CA LYS A 67 -3.52 6.92 10.38
C LYS A 67 -3.45 5.53 11.01
N SER A 68 -3.56 5.51 12.35
CA SER A 68 -3.64 4.26 13.11
C SER A 68 -4.84 3.42 12.68
N HIS A 69 -4.71 2.09 12.74
CA HIS A 69 -5.81 1.16 12.45
C HIS A 69 -7.02 1.34 13.38
N THR A 70 -6.86 2.02 14.52
CA THR A 70 -7.95 2.35 15.46
C THR A 70 -8.72 3.61 15.05
N LEU A 71 -8.11 4.47 14.22
CA LEU A 71 -8.69 5.73 13.78
C LEU A 71 -9.39 5.61 12.41
N SER A 72 -9.05 4.59 11.63
CA SER A 72 -9.66 4.33 10.33
C SER A 72 -10.68 3.18 10.40
N PRO A 73 -11.76 3.22 9.59
CA PRO A 73 -12.70 2.11 9.48
C PRO A 73 -12.01 0.80 9.07
N LYS A 74 -12.57 -0.33 9.49
CA LYS A 74 -12.04 -1.66 9.15
C LYS A 74 -11.90 -1.81 7.63
N GLY A 75 -10.69 -2.20 7.18
CA GLY A 75 -10.38 -2.41 5.77
C GLY A 75 -10.13 -1.13 4.96
N VAL A 76 -10.07 0.03 5.62
CA VAL A 76 -9.75 1.33 5.00
C VAL A 76 -8.43 1.84 5.55
N TRP A 77 -7.60 2.40 4.67
CA TRP A 77 -6.38 3.12 5.02
C TRP A 77 -6.49 4.58 4.59
N GLU A 78 -5.89 5.47 5.39
CA GLU A 78 -5.98 6.92 5.22
C GLU A 78 -4.67 7.60 5.62
N LEU A 79 -4.24 8.61 4.87
CA LEU A 79 -3.07 9.42 5.19
C LEU A 79 -3.29 10.26 6.46
N SER A 80 -2.22 10.44 7.23
CA SER A 80 -2.21 11.37 8.36
C SER A 80 -2.02 12.81 7.86
N GLY A 81 -2.62 13.78 8.55
CA GLY A 81 -2.37 15.20 8.27
C GLY A 81 -3.23 15.82 7.16
N ARG A 82 -4.49 15.40 7.05
CA ARG A 82 -5.53 16.15 6.35
C ARG A 82 -6.47 16.83 7.33
#